data_AF-A0A2V8JQ74-F1
#
_entry.id   AF-A0A2V8JQ74-F1
#
_cell.length_a   1.000
_cell.length_b   1.000
_cell.length_c   1.000
_cell.angle_alpha   90.00
_cell.angle_beta   90.00
_cell.angle_gamma   90.00
#
_symmetry.space_group_name_H-M   'P 1'
#
loop_
_entity.id
_entity.type
_entity.pdbx_description
1 polymer ?
#
loop_
_entity_poly.entity_id
_entity_poly.type
_entity_poly.pdbx_seq_one_letter_code
_entity_poly.pdbx_strand_id
1 'polypeptide(L)'
;MRSPQHEQIWAVWDDITREVKEWHIANERDSSDRVIYMDGRPHPGPNAPHTWSGFSTGEWIGDILKVTTTHLKEGYVRRNGVPISDERTFNDYLMRRDDGYLTWVTIINDPVYLAEPWIWTTEFKLDPYGRVDAAPCVVSEEETRAGGEGQYGFVPHFLPGQNPYIDEFAIENGLPIEATRGGPETTRPDYREKMKTMKPAVAK
;
A
#
# COMPACT_ATOMS: atom_id res chain seq x y z
N MET A 1 -12.38 -7.57 3.86
CA MET A 1 -12.78 -7.50 2.43
C MET A 1 -12.43 -6.11 1.93
N ARG A 2 -11.65 -5.95 0.85
CA ARG A 2 -11.50 -4.61 0.24
C ARG A 2 -12.84 -4.30 -0.44
N SER A 3 -13.42 -3.12 -0.20
CA SER A 3 -14.52 -2.65 -1.06
C SER A 3 -14.06 -2.65 -2.52
N PRO A 4 -14.95 -2.90 -3.49
CA PRO A 4 -14.62 -2.75 -4.90
C PRO A 4 -13.87 -1.42 -5.12
N GLN A 5 -12.74 -1.48 -5.83
CA GLN A 5 -11.99 -0.30 -6.24
C GLN A 5 -12.12 -0.19 -7.74
N HIS A 6 -12.62 0.94 -8.22
CA HIS A 6 -12.62 1.27 -9.64
C HIS A 6 -11.36 2.08 -9.94
N GLU A 7 -10.62 1.63 -10.95
CA GLU A 7 -9.44 2.32 -11.47
C GLU A 7 -9.77 2.73 -12.91
N GLN A 8 -9.66 4.02 -13.20
CA GLN A 8 -9.75 4.53 -14.56
C GLN A 8 -8.33 4.80 -15.05
N ILE A 9 -7.94 4.12 -16.14
CA ILE A 9 -6.61 4.21 -16.72
C ILE A 9 -6.72 4.69 -18.16
N TRP A 10 -6.01 5.77 -18.51
CA TRP A 10 -5.98 6.27 -19.88
C TRP A 10 -4.59 6.75 -20.27
N ALA A 11 -4.30 6.67 -21.57
CA ALA A 11 -3.08 7.18 -22.16
C ALA A 11 -3.28 8.61 -22.65
N VAL A 12 -2.26 9.44 -22.45
CA VAL A 12 -2.08 10.70 -23.17
C VAL A 12 -1.00 10.49 -24.21
N TRP A 13 -1.33 10.83 -25.45
CA TRP A 13 -0.49 10.61 -26.62
C TRP A 13 0.25 11.90 -26.98
N ASP A 14 1.43 11.77 -27.55
CA ASP A 14 2.09 12.87 -28.25
C ASP A 14 1.46 13.07 -29.63
N ASP A 15 1.10 14.31 -29.95
CA ASP A 15 0.38 14.64 -31.20
C ASP A 15 1.25 14.47 -32.45
N ILE A 16 2.58 14.48 -32.30
CA ILE A 16 3.56 14.42 -33.38
C ILE A 16 4.08 12.98 -33.52
N THR A 17 4.64 12.40 -32.45
CA THR A 17 5.26 11.06 -32.52
C THR A 17 4.24 9.94 -32.49
N ARG A 18 3.01 10.20 -32.02
CA ARG A 18 1.96 9.20 -31.79
C ARG A 18 2.37 8.10 -30.81
N GLU A 19 3.33 8.40 -29.95
CA GLU A 19 3.71 7.55 -28.83
C GLU A 19 2.96 7.98 -27.57
N VAL A 20 2.82 7.07 -26.60
CA VAL A 20 2.25 7.40 -25.29
C VAL A 20 3.28 8.20 -24.51
N LYS A 21 2.96 9.46 -24.17
CA LYS A 21 3.82 10.29 -23.31
C LYS A 21 3.55 10.07 -21.83
N GLU A 22 2.31 9.78 -21.48
CA GLU A 22 1.84 9.67 -20.10
C GLU A 22 0.74 8.62 -19.98
N TRP A 23 0.74 7.87 -18.88
CA TRP A 23 -0.44 7.16 -18.40
C TRP A 23 -0.99 7.88 -17.18
N HIS A 24 -2.31 7.94 -17.09
CA HIS A 24 -3.00 8.51 -15.94
C HIS A 24 -3.84 7.42 -15.30
N ILE A 25 -3.82 7.38 -13.97
CA ILE A 25 -4.63 6.48 -13.15
C ILE A 25 -5.41 7.32 -12.15
N ALA A 26 -6.73 7.21 -12.19
CA ALA A 26 -7.64 7.83 -11.24
C ALA A 26 -8.43 6.75 -10.48
N ASN A 27 -8.73 7.01 -9.21
CA ASN A 27 -9.56 6.15 -8.38
C ASN A 27 -10.43 6.96 -7.42
N GLU A 28 -11.43 6.31 -6.82
CA GLU A 28 -12.45 6.97 -5.98
C GLU A 28 -11.93 7.45 -4.62
N ARG A 29 -10.70 7.04 -4.23
CA ARG A 29 -10.13 7.30 -2.90
C ARG A 29 -9.12 8.42 -2.89
N ASP A 30 -8.42 8.58 -4.00
CA ASP A 30 -7.37 9.58 -4.14
C ASP A 30 -7.96 10.81 -4.82
N SER A 31 -7.78 11.98 -4.19
CA SER A 31 -8.24 13.25 -4.74
C SER A 31 -7.39 13.73 -5.93
N SER A 32 -6.37 12.98 -6.34
CA SER A 32 -5.41 13.38 -7.36
C SER A 32 -5.01 12.21 -8.27
N ASP A 33 -5.18 12.42 -9.57
CA ASP A 33 -4.75 11.50 -10.62
C ASP A 33 -3.24 11.22 -10.51
N ARG A 34 -2.87 9.95 -10.56
CA ARG A 34 -1.47 9.53 -10.65
C ARG A 34 -1.03 9.61 -12.10
N VAL A 35 -0.06 10.46 -12.37
CA VAL A 35 0.59 10.57 -13.69
C VAL A 35 1.85 9.70 -13.72
N ILE A 36 2.01 8.93 -14.80
CA ILE A 36 3.15 8.07 -15.08
C ILE A 36 3.81 8.58 -16.36
N TYR A 37 5.02 9.12 -16.24
CA TYR A 37 5.76 9.66 -17.37
C TYR A 37 6.51 8.56 -18.13
N MET A 38 6.38 8.53 -19.45
CA MET A 38 6.98 7.49 -20.31
C MET A 38 8.26 7.95 -21.03
N ASP A 39 8.72 9.18 -20.76
CA ASP A 39 9.84 9.83 -21.45
C ASP A 39 11.21 9.55 -20.82
N GLY A 40 11.29 8.66 -19.83
CA GLY A 40 12.53 8.30 -19.16
C GLY A 40 13.16 9.44 -18.35
N ARG A 41 12.40 10.48 -18.00
CA ARG A 41 12.89 11.59 -17.18
C ARG A 41 13.44 11.10 -15.83
N PRO A 42 14.48 11.74 -15.28
CA PRO A 42 15.01 11.36 -13.99
C PRO A 42 13.99 11.64 -12.89
N HIS A 43 14.03 10.80 -11.85
CA HIS A 43 13.29 11.06 -10.62
C HIS A 43 13.82 12.31 -9.93
N PRO A 44 12.97 13.07 -9.21
CA PRO A 44 13.41 14.23 -8.45
C PRO A 44 14.52 13.89 -7.45
N GLY A 45 15.29 14.90 -7.03
CA GLY A 45 16.32 14.72 -6.01
C GLY A 45 15.71 14.50 -4.62
N PRO A 46 16.47 13.96 -3.64
CA PRO A 46 15.94 13.51 -2.34
C PRO A 46 15.13 14.55 -1.54
N ASN A 47 15.44 15.84 -1.72
CA ASN A 47 14.79 16.94 -1.00
C ASN A 47 13.57 17.51 -1.74
N ALA A 48 13.14 16.90 -2.85
CA ALA A 48 11.97 17.36 -3.57
C ALA A 48 10.69 17.09 -2.75
N PRO A 49 9.62 17.89 -2.94
CA PRO A 49 8.38 17.71 -2.21
C PRO A 49 7.78 16.32 -2.40
N HIS A 50 7.42 15.68 -1.30
CA HIS A 50 6.72 14.39 -1.30
C HIS A 50 5.20 14.61 -1.33
N THR A 51 4.51 13.88 -2.20
CA THR A 51 3.05 13.99 -2.40
C THR A 51 2.35 12.66 -2.10
N TRP A 52 1.02 12.65 -2.07
CA TRP A 52 0.27 11.41 -1.88
C TRP A 52 0.36 10.48 -3.10
N SER A 53 0.35 11.04 -4.32
CA SER A 53 0.52 10.27 -5.57
C SER A 53 1.98 9.99 -5.96
N GLY A 54 2.92 10.66 -5.30
CA GLY A 54 4.36 10.56 -5.57
C GLY A 54 4.76 11.05 -6.96
N PHE A 55 5.91 10.60 -7.42
CA PHE A 55 6.43 10.81 -8.77
C PHE A 55 6.68 9.46 -9.44
N SER A 56 6.05 9.23 -10.61
CA SER A 56 6.07 7.94 -11.30
C SER A 56 6.68 8.05 -12.71
N THR A 57 7.55 7.11 -13.05
CA THR A 57 8.01 6.89 -14.43
C THR A 57 7.69 5.47 -14.86
N GLY A 58 7.43 5.28 -16.15
CA GLY A 58 7.07 3.99 -16.73
C GLY A 58 8.05 3.56 -17.82
N GLU A 59 8.30 2.26 -17.90
CA GLU A 59 9.04 1.59 -18.96
C GLU A 59 8.36 0.28 -19.36
N TRP A 60 8.42 -0.07 -20.64
CA TRP A 60 7.89 -1.34 -21.13
C TRP A 60 8.93 -2.44 -21.04
N ILE A 61 8.58 -3.56 -20.40
CA ILE A 61 9.35 -4.80 -20.39
C ILE A 61 8.51 -5.85 -21.13
N GLY A 62 8.73 -5.95 -22.44
CA GLY A 62 7.84 -6.73 -23.30
C GLY A 62 6.45 -6.11 -23.32
N ASP A 63 5.44 -6.87 -22.90
CA ASP A 63 4.03 -6.47 -22.77
C ASP A 63 3.66 -5.97 -21.36
N ILE A 64 4.63 -5.89 -20.46
CA ILE A 64 4.44 -5.46 -19.07
C ILE A 64 4.85 -3.99 -18.93
N LEU A 65 3.94 -3.15 -18.43
CA LEU A 65 4.29 -1.79 -18.03
C LEU A 65 4.85 -1.84 -16.61
N LYS A 66 6.17 -1.62 -16.48
CA LYS A 66 6.81 -1.42 -15.19
C LYS A 66 6.73 0.06 -14.83
N VAL A 67 6.26 0.37 -13.64
CA VAL A 67 6.16 1.73 -13.13
C VAL A 67 6.95 1.83 -11.84
N THR A 68 7.90 2.76 -11.79
CA THR A 68 8.65 3.06 -10.58
C THR A 68 8.14 4.36 -9.98
N THR A 69 7.77 4.35 -8.70
CA THR A 69 7.25 5.51 -7.98
C THR A 69 8.04 5.78 -6.72
N THR A 70 8.33 7.06 -6.49
CA THR A 70 9.11 7.60 -5.35
C THR A 70 8.46 8.89 -4.86
N HIS A 71 9.08 9.60 -3.91
CA HIS A 71 8.59 10.90 -3.42
C HIS A 71 7.16 10.83 -2.87
N LEU A 72 6.83 9.70 -2.26
CA LEU A 72 5.53 9.44 -1.64
C LEU A 72 5.59 9.88 -0.18
N LYS A 73 4.53 10.52 0.32
CA LYS A 73 4.41 10.80 1.77
C LYS A 73 4.41 9.51 2.59
N GLU A 74 4.96 9.59 3.80
CA GLU A 74 4.83 8.55 4.82
C GLU A 74 3.39 8.09 4.99
N GLY A 75 3.19 6.82 5.30
CA GLY A 75 1.86 6.26 5.45
C GLY A 75 1.89 4.84 5.97
N TYR A 76 0.91 4.05 5.54
CA TYR A 76 0.80 2.65 5.91
C TYR A 76 0.54 1.80 4.66
N VAL A 77 1.14 0.61 4.60
CA VAL A 77 0.93 -0.33 3.48
C VAL A 77 -0.55 -0.68 3.30
N ARG A 78 -1.28 -0.74 4.42
CA ARG A 78 -2.72 -0.96 4.50
C ARG A 78 -3.27 -0.08 5.62
N ARG A 79 -4.59 0.16 5.65
CA ARG A 79 -5.24 1.00 6.71
C ARG A 79 -4.85 0.65 8.15
N ASN A 80 -4.62 -0.64 8.43
CA ASN A 80 -4.12 -1.14 9.72
C ASN A 80 -2.82 -1.95 9.51
N GLY A 81 -1.97 -1.50 8.59
CA GLY A 81 -0.77 -2.21 8.16
C GLY A 81 0.50 -1.72 8.83
N VAL A 82 1.64 -2.24 8.36
CA VAL A 82 2.96 -1.75 8.75
C VAL A 82 3.14 -0.32 8.22
N PRO A 83 3.76 0.59 8.99
CA PRO A 83 4.18 1.90 8.50
C PRO A 83 5.09 1.79 7.27
N ILE A 84 5.07 2.83 6.44
CA ILE A 84 5.97 2.99 5.31
C ILE A 84 6.52 4.42 5.30
N SER A 85 7.83 4.52 5.07
CA SER A 85 8.60 5.75 5.10
C SER A 85 8.40 6.57 3.82
N ASP A 86 8.97 7.76 3.78
CA ASP A 86 9.11 8.56 2.56
C ASP A 86 10.29 8.10 1.68
N GLU A 87 11.23 7.32 2.23
CA GLU A 87 12.36 6.70 1.52
C GLU A 87 12.00 5.44 0.70
N ARG A 88 10.72 5.06 0.69
CA ARG A 88 10.26 3.86 -0.01
C ARG A 88 10.23 4.02 -1.53
N THR A 89 10.38 2.89 -2.22
CA THR A 89 10.21 2.78 -3.68
C THR A 89 9.13 1.75 -4.02
N PHE A 90 8.15 2.17 -4.81
CA PHE A 90 7.12 1.30 -5.38
C PHE A 90 7.55 0.87 -6.78
N ASN A 91 7.49 -0.42 -7.07
CA ASN A 91 7.63 -0.97 -8.41
C ASN A 91 6.36 -1.73 -8.75
N ASP A 92 5.54 -1.13 -9.59
CA ASP A 92 4.32 -1.74 -10.11
C ASP A 92 4.60 -2.41 -11.45
N TYR A 93 3.99 -3.56 -11.70
CA TYR A 93 4.03 -4.29 -12.95
C TYR A 93 2.59 -4.54 -13.39
N LEU A 94 2.17 -3.85 -14.45
CA LEU A 94 0.82 -3.90 -15.00
C LEU A 94 0.84 -4.79 -16.24
N MET A 95 0.06 -5.87 -16.19
CA MET A 95 -0.01 -6.89 -17.24
C MET A 95 -1.46 -7.05 -17.70
N ARG A 96 -1.76 -6.57 -18.90
CA ARG A 96 -3.10 -6.75 -19.48
C ARG A 96 -3.19 -8.13 -20.09
N ARG A 97 -4.23 -8.88 -19.72
CA ARG A 97 -4.50 -10.24 -20.17
C ARG A 97 -5.59 -10.25 -21.24
N ASP A 98 -5.54 -11.26 -22.10
CA ASP A 98 -6.51 -11.45 -23.20
C ASP A 98 -7.92 -11.78 -22.70
N ASP A 99 -8.07 -12.30 -21.49
CA ASP A 99 -9.36 -12.62 -20.85
C ASP A 99 -10.06 -11.40 -20.24
N GLY A 100 -9.54 -10.19 -20.49
CA GLY A 100 -10.12 -8.94 -20.01
C GLY A 100 -9.76 -8.60 -18.57
N TYR A 101 -8.74 -9.24 -18.00
CA TYR A 101 -8.19 -8.91 -16.69
C TYR A 101 -6.91 -8.07 -16.81
N LEU A 102 -6.67 -7.24 -15.79
CA LEU A 102 -5.40 -6.57 -15.55
C LEU A 102 -4.81 -7.16 -14.26
N THR A 103 -3.68 -7.84 -14.40
CA THR A 103 -2.87 -8.27 -13.26
C THR A 103 -1.93 -7.13 -12.90
N TRP A 104 -2.08 -6.60 -11.69
CA TRP A 104 -1.25 -5.53 -11.14
C TRP A 104 -0.46 -6.08 -9.95
N VAL A 105 0.84 -6.27 -10.16
CA VAL A 105 1.78 -6.66 -9.10
C VAL A 105 2.47 -5.42 -8.56
N THR A 106 2.41 -5.21 -7.25
CA THR A 106 3.11 -4.12 -6.57
C THR A 106 4.20 -4.70 -5.67
N ILE A 107 5.42 -4.18 -5.81
CA ILE A 107 6.57 -4.51 -4.97
C ILE A 107 7.04 -3.23 -4.29
N ILE A 108 7.00 -3.20 -2.96
CA ILE A 108 7.44 -2.08 -2.14
C ILE A 108 8.77 -2.44 -1.49
N ASN A 109 9.78 -1.60 -1.69
CA ASN A 109 11.03 -1.65 -0.95
C ASN A 109 11.06 -0.43 -0.03
N ASP A 110 11.30 -0.65 1.26
CA ASP A 110 11.40 0.41 2.26
C ASP A 110 12.52 0.06 3.25
N PRO A 111 13.68 0.73 3.17
CA PRO A 111 14.83 0.39 4.00
C PRO A 111 14.64 0.74 5.48
N VAL A 112 13.63 1.56 5.83
CA VAL A 112 13.40 2.03 7.19
C VAL A 112 12.52 1.06 7.96
N TYR A 113 11.41 0.62 7.37
CA TYR A 113 10.40 -0.19 8.07
C TYR A 113 10.28 -1.64 7.61
N LEU A 114 10.77 -1.99 6.41
CA LEU A 114 10.61 -3.33 5.86
C LEU A 114 11.95 -4.07 5.78
N ALA A 115 12.02 -5.22 6.46
CA ALA A 115 13.20 -6.08 6.43
C ALA A 115 13.36 -6.85 5.09
N GLU A 116 12.27 -7.06 4.36
CA GLU A 116 12.24 -7.66 3.01
C GLU A 116 11.16 -6.93 2.17
N PRO A 117 11.24 -7.00 0.83
CA PRO A 117 10.26 -6.35 -0.04
C PRO A 117 8.84 -6.85 0.22
N TRP A 118 7.88 -5.93 0.32
CA TRP A 118 6.47 -6.28 0.47
C TRP A 118 5.81 -6.40 -0.90
N ILE A 119 5.23 -7.57 -1.19
CA ILE A 119 4.67 -7.90 -2.50
C ILE A 119 3.18 -8.21 -2.38
N TRP A 120 2.37 -7.65 -3.28
CA TRP A 120 1.02 -8.14 -3.52
C TRP A 120 0.63 -8.08 -4.99
N THR A 121 -0.42 -8.82 -5.30
CA THR A 121 -1.07 -8.80 -6.60
C THR A 121 -2.53 -8.42 -6.44
N THR A 122 -3.02 -7.56 -7.31
CA THR A 122 -4.43 -7.19 -7.44
C THR A 122 -4.87 -7.50 -8.85
N GLU A 123 -6.05 -8.09 -8.99
CA GLU A 123 -6.67 -8.37 -10.29
C GLU A 123 -7.83 -7.39 -10.50
N PHE A 124 -7.82 -6.69 -11.63
CA PHE A 124 -8.93 -5.86 -12.06
C PHE A 124 -9.61 -6.50 -13.26
N LYS A 125 -10.94 -6.46 -13.30
CA LYS A 125 -11.72 -6.87 -14.47
C LYS A 125 -12.08 -5.64 -15.28
N LEU A 126 -11.86 -5.69 -16.60
CA LEU A 126 -12.23 -4.61 -17.50
C LEU A 126 -13.74 -4.36 -17.45
N ASP A 127 -14.09 -3.12 -17.15
CA ASP A 127 -15.44 -2.58 -17.31
C ASP A 127 -15.38 -1.39 -18.30
N PRO A 128 -15.86 -1.55 -19.55
CA PRO A 128 -15.82 -0.48 -20.54
C PRO A 128 -16.79 0.68 -20.24
N TYR A 129 -17.73 0.49 -19.33
CA TYR A 129 -18.72 1.50 -18.93
C TYR A 129 -18.47 2.04 -17.53
N GLY A 130 -17.58 1.40 -16.77
CA GLY A 130 -17.18 1.80 -15.44
C GLY A 130 -16.64 3.23 -15.43
N ARG A 131 -17.06 3.99 -14.42
CA ARG A 131 -16.56 5.34 -14.16
C ARG A 131 -16.15 5.40 -12.71
N VAL A 132 -15.05 6.10 -12.48
CA VAL A 132 -14.65 6.48 -11.13
C VAL A 132 -15.56 7.61 -10.70
N ASP A 133 -16.35 7.38 -9.65
CA ASP A 133 -17.17 8.43 -9.05
C ASP A 133 -16.26 9.48 -8.40
N ALA A 134 -16.73 10.73 -8.40
CA ALA A 134 -16.03 11.79 -7.69
C ALA A 134 -15.94 11.42 -6.20
N ALA A 135 -14.72 11.45 -5.66
CA ALA A 135 -14.50 11.23 -4.23
C ALA A 135 -15.42 12.18 -3.45
N PRO A 136 -16.34 11.67 -2.60
CA PRO A 136 -17.31 12.52 -1.96
C PRO A 136 -16.57 13.43 -0.97
N CYS A 137 -16.76 14.74 -1.10
CA CYS A 137 -16.38 15.69 -0.06
C CYS A 137 -17.35 15.54 1.12
N VAL A 138 -17.23 14.44 1.86
CA VAL A 138 -17.93 14.29 3.13
C VAL A 138 -17.22 15.16 4.15
N VAL A 139 -18.00 15.95 4.89
CA VAL A 139 -17.49 16.55 6.13
C VAL A 139 -17.15 15.36 7.03
N SER A 140 -15.86 15.06 7.16
CA SER A 140 -15.44 14.21 8.26
C SER A 140 -15.69 15.01 9.52
N GLU A 141 -16.54 14.50 10.40
CA GLU A 141 -16.40 14.86 11.80
C GLU A 141 -15.01 14.39 12.20
N GLU A 142 -14.07 15.33 12.27
CA GLU A 142 -12.84 15.08 12.99
C GLU A 142 -13.31 14.70 14.37
N GLU A 143 -13.17 13.42 14.72
CA GLU A 143 -13.68 12.90 15.97
C GLU A 143 -13.04 13.78 17.03
N THR A 144 -13.83 14.70 17.59
CA THR A 144 -13.45 15.58 18.66
C THR A 144 -13.33 14.67 19.84
N ARG A 145 -12.23 13.91 19.88
CA ARG A 145 -12.01 12.80 20.79
C ARG A 145 -11.76 13.44 22.10
N ALA A 146 -12.88 13.65 22.71
CA ALA A 146 -12.97 14.24 23.96
C ALA A 146 -12.39 13.18 24.97
N GLY A 147 -11.11 13.10 25.37
CA GLY A 147 -10.41 13.44 26.65
C GLY A 147 -10.26 12.30 27.63
N GLY A 148 -9.33 12.47 28.59
CA GLY A 148 -8.76 11.41 29.45
C GLY A 148 -9.82 10.44 29.87
N GLU A 149 -9.66 9.13 29.61
CA GLU A 149 -10.66 8.06 29.83
C GLU A 149 -12.06 8.60 30.25
N GLY A 150 -12.74 9.28 29.31
CA GLY A 150 -13.99 10.03 29.56
C GLY A 150 -13.98 11.59 29.63
N GLN A 151 -13.00 12.35 29.08
CA GLN A 151 -12.98 13.86 29.13
C GLN A 151 -13.07 14.59 27.79
N TYR A 152 -12.41 15.76 27.52
CA TYR A 152 -12.05 16.26 26.15
C TYR A 152 -10.53 16.14 25.68
N GLY A 153 -10.13 15.61 24.49
CA GLY A 153 -8.75 15.51 23.94
C GLY A 153 -7.86 14.23 24.07
N PHE A 154 -8.35 13.02 24.39
CA PHE A 154 -7.50 11.87 24.78
C PHE A 154 -7.59 10.74 23.79
N VAL A 155 -6.40 10.27 23.43
CA VAL A 155 -6.18 9.06 22.68
C VAL A 155 -5.67 8.02 23.66
N PRO A 156 -6.45 6.94 23.93
CA PRO A 156 -5.98 5.83 24.72
C PRO A 156 -4.65 5.34 24.17
N HIS A 157 -3.64 5.29 25.03
CA HIS A 157 -2.31 4.83 24.70
C HIS A 157 -1.72 4.11 25.90
N PHE A 158 -0.75 3.24 25.61
CA PHE A 158 0.12 2.65 26.63
C PHE A 158 1.49 3.29 26.49
N LEU A 159 2.16 3.55 27.62
CA LEU A 159 3.57 3.90 27.58
C LEU A 159 4.38 2.71 27.01
N PRO A 160 5.57 2.96 26.43
CA PRO A 160 6.43 1.88 25.95
C PRO A 160 6.63 0.79 27.01
N GLY A 161 6.30 -0.45 26.65
CA GLY A 161 6.40 -1.61 27.55
C GLY A 161 5.23 -1.82 28.53
N GLN A 162 4.23 -0.94 28.54
CA GLN A 162 3.08 -1.04 29.44
C GLN A 162 1.79 -1.57 28.80
N ASN A 163 1.81 -1.92 27.50
CA ASN A 163 0.62 -2.45 26.84
C ASN A 163 0.36 -3.92 27.26
N PRO A 164 -0.72 -4.20 28.02
CA PRO A 164 -0.99 -5.55 28.51
C PRO A 164 -1.59 -6.46 27.43
N TYR A 165 -2.09 -5.89 26.33
CA TYR A 165 -2.75 -6.60 25.24
C TYR A 165 -1.79 -7.08 24.16
N ILE A 166 -0.48 -6.83 24.34
CA ILE A 166 0.56 -7.24 23.40
C ILE A 166 0.45 -8.74 23.08
N ASP A 167 0.24 -9.59 24.09
CA ASP A 167 0.19 -11.06 23.93
C ASP A 167 -1.22 -11.63 23.76
N GLU A 168 -2.27 -10.80 23.83
CA GLU A 168 -3.68 -11.22 23.84
C GLU A 168 -4.02 -12.11 22.63
N PHE A 169 -3.73 -11.65 21.42
CA PHE A 169 -4.00 -12.41 20.19
C PHE A 169 -3.31 -13.77 20.17
N ALA A 170 -2.08 -13.86 20.70
CA ALA A 170 -1.34 -15.13 20.76
C ALA A 170 -2.02 -16.10 21.74
N ILE A 171 -2.41 -15.60 22.92
CA ILE A 171 -3.07 -16.39 23.96
C ILE A 171 -4.43 -16.89 23.49
N GLU A 172 -5.28 -16.01 22.96
CA GLU A 172 -6.63 -16.34 22.50
C GLU A 172 -6.64 -17.39 21.39
N ASN A 173 -5.62 -17.39 20.52
CA ASN A 173 -5.52 -18.30 19.39
C ASN A 173 -4.58 -19.49 19.67
N GLY A 174 -4.03 -19.62 20.87
CA GLY A 174 -3.08 -20.70 21.22
C GLY A 174 -1.82 -20.70 20.35
N LEU A 175 -1.37 -19.52 19.93
CA LEU A 175 -0.19 -19.34 19.07
C LEU A 175 1.04 -18.99 19.92
N PRO A 176 2.25 -19.36 19.47
CA PRO A 176 3.49 -18.82 20.04
C PRO A 176 3.54 -17.30 19.91
N ILE A 177 4.06 -16.60 20.93
CA ILE A 177 4.15 -15.12 20.91
C ILE A 177 5.00 -14.65 19.74
N GLU A 178 6.10 -15.34 19.46
CA GLU A 178 7.01 -15.02 18.36
C GLU A 178 6.31 -15.08 17.00
N ALA A 179 5.32 -15.97 16.84
CA ALA A 179 4.55 -16.08 15.60
C ALA A 179 3.58 -14.92 15.36
N THR A 180 3.23 -14.14 16.39
CA THR A 180 2.30 -13.01 16.28
C THR A 180 2.99 -11.65 16.16
N ARG A 181 4.33 -11.61 16.27
CA ARG A 181 5.14 -10.38 16.14
C ARG A 181 5.51 -10.03 14.70
N GLY A 182 5.17 -10.89 13.74
CA GLY A 182 5.54 -10.73 12.34
C GLY A 182 7.03 -10.99 12.10
N GLY A 183 7.54 -10.50 10.97
CA GLY A 183 8.93 -10.67 10.56
C GLY A 183 9.08 -11.48 9.27
N PRO A 184 10.25 -11.40 8.60
CA PRO A 184 10.50 -12.07 7.32
C PRO A 184 10.19 -13.56 7.36
N GLU A 185 10.62 -14.27 8.40
CA GLU A 185 10.41 -15.72 8.47
C GLU A 185 8.94 -16.08 8.52
N THR A 186 8.09 -15.25 9.14
CA THR A 186 6.65 -15.52 9.28
C THR A 186 5.89 -15.48 7.95
N THR A 187 6.49 -14.87 6.91
CA THR A 187 5.92 -14.81 5.56
C THR A 187 6.13 -16.09 4.76
N ARG A 188 7.07 -16.95 5.19
CA ARG A 188 7.51 -18.11 4.41
C ARG A 188 6.68 -19.37 4.74
N PRO A 189 6.39 -20.23 3.75
CA PRO A 189 5.55 -21.42 3.97
C PRO A 189 6.10 -22.41 5.01
N ASP A 190 7.43 -22.53 5.10
CA ASP A 190 8.16 -23.41 6.02
C ASP A 190 8.05 -22.98 7.49
N TYR A 191 7.68 -21.71 7.75
CA TYR A 191 7.49 -21.21 9.11
C TYR A 191 6.41 -21.98 9.88
N ARG A 192 5.43 -22.56 9.16
CA ARG A 192 4.40 -23.41 9.77
C ARG A 192 5.00 -24.63 10.47
N GLU A 193 6.06 -25.22 9.92
CA GLU A 193 6.73 -26.37 10.54
C GLU A 193 7.56 -25.93 11.75
N LYS A 194 8.25 -24.78 11.66
CA LYS A 194 8.94 -24.16 12.79
C LYS A 194 7.97 -23.88 13.95
N MET A 195 6.81 -23.32 13.65
CA MET A 195 5.77 -22.98 14.64
C MET A 195 5.28 -24.20 15.43
N LYS A 196 5.17 -25.38 14.81
CA LYS A 196 4.76 -26.61 15.51
C LYS A 196 5.71 -27.03 16.63
N THR A 197 6.97 -26.59 16.58
CA THR A 197 7.98 -26.89 17.61
C THR A 197 7.98 -25.89 18.77
N MET A 198 7.25 -24.77 18.62
CA MET A 198 7.20 -23.70 19.60
C MET A 198 6.10 -23.94 20.63
N LYS A 199 6.28 -23.36 21.82
CA LYS A 199 5.27 -23.42 22.88
C LYS A 199 4.19 -22.37 22.65
N PRO A 200 2.89 -22.72 22.74
CA PRO A 200 1.80 -21.75 22.72
C PRO A 200 1.95 -20.70 23.83
N ALA A 201 1.49 -19.48 23.57
CA ALA A 201 1.35 -18.45 24.59
C ALA A 201 0.31 -18.88 25.62
N VAL A 202 0.56 -18.56 26.89
CA VAL A 202 -0.36 -18.80 28.00
C VAL A 202 -0.53 -17.51 28.77
N ALA A 203 -1.73 -17.22 29.26
CA ALA A 203 -1.96 -16.11 30.16
C ALA A 203 -1.04 -16.22 31.38
N LYS A 204 -0.49 -15.08 31.81
CA LYS A 204 0.31 -14.98 33.04
C LYS A 204 -0.55 -15.16 34.28
#